data_AF-A0A1M5Z3I4-F1
#
_entry.id   AF-A0A1M5Z3I4-F1
#
_cell.length_a   1.000
_cell.length_b   1.000
_cell.length_c   1.000
_cell.angle_alpha   90.00
_cell.angle_beta   90.00
_cell.angle_gamma   90.00
#
_symmetry.space_group_name_H-M   'P 1'
#
loop_
_entity.id
_entity.type
_entity.pdbx_description
1 polymer ?
#
loop_
_entity_poly.entity_id
_entity_poly.type
_entity_poly.pdbx_seq_one_letter_code
_entity_poly.pdbx_strand_id
1 'polypeptide(L)'
;MNFPEKDLHGKSFGEMICDLEMDGKLGHFKNCGLFQAKDSDGNMFFGTRDFWIEAGVNQLPVFIQYLGNEEQKIENIPDAISFVKAVLDSLADELITQIKATNTDLMLRKLFVLYEDTYAFYCKDHKTRTELADINSDFSEPTLENNRNITLTLLDGLSIMIENCAVFQDGNGGHCEGVDMKSADELFDSDLLIKTYLYGLMSQYHTLLNLSKNSKKNYTYCSGITVNSNNKVPVEGIVYHPLIYTSIMLAGNQNALTPKDEKAYYAKLNATPIGQGFQSMYGIGFLEVIAAFNVLEQGCQGGKATIVPVDDLKKHITRCTRGINPDRLIEHFSITKAKLLQYISEKEPYIFRVGCNQYRLDIRPIVLLDNGMAYISMAALSKAKNMWASYAVKRG
;
A
#
# COMPACT_ATOMS: atom_id res chain seq x y z
N MET A 1 -14.08 -6.47 -17.41
CA MET A 1 -14.66 -7.66 -16.76
C MET A 1 -16.13 -7.38 -16.58
N ASN A 2 -16.99 -8.24 -17.15
CA ASN A 2 -18.37 -8.32 -16.68
C ASN A 2 -18.28 -8.83 -15.25
N PHE A 3 -18.80 -8.07 -14.29
CA PHE A 3 -19.12 -8.67 -12.99
C PHE A 3 -20.02 -9.86 -13.27
N PRO A 4 -19.79 -11.02 -12.65
CA PRO A 4 -20.71 -12.13 -12.81
C PRO A 4 -22.06 -11.69 -12.27
N GLU A 5 -22.97 -11.38 -13.17
CA GLU A 5 -24.38 -11.15 -12.87
C GLU A 5 -24.91 -12.51 -12.39
N LYS A 6 -24.90 -12.70 -11.08
CA LYS A 6 -25.44 -13.92 -10.49
C LYS A 6 -26.94 -13.72 -10.32
N ASP A 7 -27.70 -14.44 -11.13
CA ASP A 7 -29.10 -14.70 -10.82
C ASP A 7 -29.14 -15.38 -9.44
N LEU A 8 -29.80 -14.71 -8.49
CA LEU A 8 -29.89 -15.19 -7.12
C LEU A 8 -30.77 -16.45 -7.02
N HIS A 9 -31.52 -16.82 -8.08
CA HIS A 9 -32.37 -18.02 -8.12
C HIS A 9 -33.31 -18.13 -6.89
N GLY A 10 -33.78 -17.00 -6.38
CA GLY A 10 -34.64 -16.93 -5.18
C GLY A 10 -33.91 -17.04 -3.84
N LYS A 11 -32.57 -17.16 -3.81
CA LYS A 11 -31.77 -17.05 -2.59
C LYS A 11 -31.60 -15.60 -2.17
N SER A 12 -31.53 -15.36 -0.88
CA SER A 12 -31.04 -14.11 -0.32
C SER A 12 -29.55 -13.92 -0.63
N PHE A 13 -29.11 -12.67 -0.62
CA PHE A 13 -27.70 -12.31 -0.75
C PHE A 13 -26.82 -12.98 0.33
N GLY A 14 -27.34 -13.11 1.55
CA GLY A 14 -26.66 -13.80 2.65
C GLY A 14 -26.46 -15.28 2.37
N GLU A 15 -27.46 -15.96 1.81
CA GLU A 15 -27.35 -17.39 1.44
C GLU A 15 -26.32 -17.60 0.32
N MET A 16 -26.24 -16.70 -0.66
CA MET A 16 -25.20 -16.75 -1.69
C MET A 16 -23.79 -16.60 -1.10
N ILE A 17 -23.61 -15.71 -0.12
CA ILE A 17 -22.33 -15.56 0.58
C ILE A 17 -22.00 -16.83 1.36
N CYS A 18 -22.95 -17.38 2.14
CA CYS A 18 -22.77 -18.63 2.87
C CYS A 18 -22.37 -19.79 1.94
N ASP A 19 -22.99 -19.93 0.77
CA ASP A 19 -22.63 -20.96 -0.21
C ASP A 19 -21.19 -20.80 -0.70
N LEU A 20 -20.77 -19.55 -0.98
CA LEU A 20 -19.40 -19.25 -1.39
C LEU A 20 -18.37 -19.51 -0.27
N GLU A 21 -18.75 -19.27 0.98
CA GLU A 21 -17.92 -19.60 2.15
C GLU A 21 -17.79 -21.13 2.31
N MET A 22 -18.90 -21.86 2.22
CA MET A 22 -18.92 -23.33 2.27
C MET A 22 -18.11 -23.97 1.15
N ASP A 23 -18.12 -23.37 -0.04
CA ASP A 23 -17.33 -23.81 -1.19
C ASP A 23 -15.83 -23.46 -1.07
N GLY A 24 -15.39 -22.80 0.02
CA GLY A 24 -14.01 -22.33 0.19
C GLY A 24 -13.61 -21.25 -0.82
N LYS A 25 -14.58 -20.57 -1.43
CA LYS A 25 -14.37 -19.54 -2.45
C LYS A 25 -14.18 -18.15 -1.85
N LEU A 26 -14.36 -18.00 -0.53
CA LEU A 26 -14.16 -16.76 0.23
C LEU A 26 -13.06 -16.94 1.29
N GLY A 27 -12.28 -15.89 1.54
CA GLY A 27 -11.12 -15.88 2.44
C GLY A 27 -9.77 -15.78 1.71
N HIS A 28 -8.75 -15.21 2.38
CA HIS A 28 -7.43 -14.89 1.80
C HIS A 28 -7.51 -14.17 0.44
N PHE A 29 -8.44 -13.22 0.30
CA PHE A 29 -8.65 -12.46 -0.94
C PHE A 29 -9.01 -13.30 -2.19
N LYS A 30 -9.31 -14.60 -2.05
CA LYS A 30 -9.48 -15.57 -3.16
C LYS A 30 -10.61 -15.20 -4.14
N ASN A 31 -11.69 -14.63 -3.64
CA ASN A 31 -12.66 -13.89 -4.44
C ASN A 31 -13.08 -12.67 -3.64
N CYS A 32 -12.34 -11.57 -3.80
CA CYS A 32 -12.69 -10.28 -3.20
C CYS A 32 -14.20 -10.06 -3.33
N GLY A 33 -14.89 -9.97 -2.19
CA GLY A 33 -16.34 -10.00 -1.99
C GLY A 33 -17.09 -8.81 -2.56
N LEU A 34 -16.84 -8.51 -3.84
CA LEU A 34 -17.55 -7.57 -4.65
C LEU A 34 -18.70 -8.30 -5.31
N PHE A 35 -19.89 -7.97 -4.88
CA PHE A 35 -21.10 -8.59 -5.36
C PHE A 35 -21.94 -7.55 -6.09
N GLN A 36 -22.41 -7.93 -7.27
CA GLN A 36 -23.42 -7.20 -8.01
C GLN A 36 -24.63 -8.13 -8.18
N ALA A 37 -25.81 -7.67 -7.80
CA ALA A 37 -27.05 -8.42 -7.94
C ALA A 37 -28.18 -7.49 -8.41
N LYS A 38 -29.21 -8.06 -9.04
CA LYS A 38 -30.47 -7.38 -9.32
C LYS A 38 -31.54 -7.88 -8.36
N ASP A 39 -32.32 -6.99 -7.78
CA ASP A 39 -33.57 -7.43 -7.11
C ASP A 39 -34.64 -7.83 -8.13
N SER A 40 -35.78 -8.29 -7.61
CA SER A 40 -36.96 -8.67 -8.39
C SER A 40 -37.54 -7.53 -9.22
N ASP A 41 -37.23 -6.28 -8.86
CA ASP A 41 -37.75 -5.06 -9.51
C ASP A 41 -36.75 -4.50 -10.54
N GLY A 42 -35.59 -5.15 -10.70
CA GLY A 42 -34.54 -4.76 -11.63
C GLY A 42 -33.57 -3.70 -11.10
N ASN A 43 -33.63 -3.35 -9.81
CA ASN A 43 -32.68 -2.43 -9.18
C ASN A 43 -31.34 -3.13 -8.97
N MET A 44 -30.25 -2.42 -9.28
CA MET A 44 -28.90 -2.92 -9.09
C MET A 44 -28.44 -2.73 -7.64
N PHE A 45 -28.04 -3.81 -7.00
CA PHE A 45 -27.36 -3.82 -5.71
C PHE A 45 -25.89 -4.09 -5.91
N PHE A 46 -25.09 -3.35 -5.17
CA PHE A 46 -23.66 -3.53 -5.07
C PHE A 46 -23.32 -3.67 -3.60
N GLY A 47 -22.44 -4.60 -3.27
CA GLY A 47 -21.96 -4.78 -1.91
C GLY A 47 -20.50 -5.19 -1.92
N THR A 48 -19.76 -4.70 -0.94
CA THR A 48 -18.43 -5.19 -0.61
C THR A 48 -18.44 -5.83 0.78
N ARG A 49 -17.47 -6.70 1.06
CA ARG A 49 -17.22 -7.21 2.42
C ARG A 49 -16.12 -6.41 3.08
N ASP A 50 -16.14 -6.44 4.41
CA ASP A 50 -15.09 -5.81 5.21
C ASP A 50 -13.72 -6.40 4.92
N PHE A 51 -12.71 -5.52 4.84
CA PHE A 51 -11.33 -5.91 4.56
C PHE A 51 -10.82 -7.06 5.44
N TRP A 52 -11.07 -7.00 6.76
CA TRP A 52 -10.60 -8.02 7.70
C TRP A 52 -11.23 -9.40 7.44
N ILE A 53 -12.50 -9.41 7.05
CA ILE A 53 -13.23 -10.62 6.68
C ILE A 53 -12.68 -11.16 5.35
N GLU A 54 -12.42 -10.29 4.38
CA GLU A 54 -11.84 -10.66 3.08
C GLU A 54 -10.42 -11.21 3.17
N ALA A 55 -9.62 -10.63 4.08
CA ALA A 55 -8.30 -11.14 4.43
C ALA A 55 -8.37 -12.48 5.20
N GLY A 56 -9.53 -12.84 5.76
CA GLY A 56 -9.71 -14.04 6.57
C GLY A 56 -9.03 -13.94 7.93
N VAL A 57 -8.96 -12.74 8.53
CA VAL A 57 -8.24 -12.50 9.79
C VAL A 57 -9.13 -11.87 10.86
N ASN A 58 -8.86 -12.18 12.13
CA ASN A 58 -9.47 -11.52 13.27
C ASN A 58 -8.46 -10.55 13.91
N GLN A 59 -8.66 -9.26 13.69
CA GLN A 59 -7.79 -8.18 14.16
C GLN A 59 -7.95 -7.84 15.65
N LEU A 60 -9.10 -8.18 16.24
CA LEU A 60 -9.48 -7.72 17.58
C LEU A 60 -8.47 -8.09 18.69
N PRO A 61 -7.92 -9.31 18.76
CA PRO A 61 -6.95 -9.66 19.81
C PRO A 61 -5.69 -8.79 19.78
N VAL A 62 -5.18 -8.48 18.58
CA VAL A 62 -4.01 -7.62 18.40
C VAL A 62 -4.36 -6.17 18.72
N PHE A 63 -5.55 -5.69 18.33
CA PHE A 63 -5.98 -4.33 18.67
C PHE A 63 -6.10 -4.15 20.18
N ILE A 64 -6.68 -5.12 20.90
CA ILE A 64 -6.78 -5.08 22.37
C ILE A 64 -5.39 -5.11 23.02
N GLN A 65 -4.47 -5.94 22.51
CA GLN A 65 -3.11 -6.03 23.03
C GLN A 65 -2.39 -4.67 23.05
N TYR A 66 -2.57 -3.88 21.99
CA TYR A 66 -1.82 -2.63 21.79
C TYR A 66 -2.58 -1.38 22.22
N LEU A 67 -3.91 -1.40 22.15
CA LEU A 67 -4.76 -0.22 22.37
C LEU A 67 -5.59 -0.31 23.65
N GLY A 68 -5.67 -1.49 24.26
CA GLY A 68 -6.58 -1.76 25.38
C GLY A 68 -8.01 -2.09 24.90
N ASN A 69 -8.88 -2.36 25.86
CA ASN A 69 -10.27 -2.77 25.60
C ASN A 69 -11.29 -1.64 25.81
N GLU A 70 -10.89 -0.56 26.46
CA GLU A 70 -11.75 0.58 26.76
C GLU A 70 -11.66 1.62 25.66
N GLU A 71 -12.80 2.22 25.31
CA GLU A 71 -12.82 3.39 24.43
C GLU A 71 -12.16 4.58 25.14
N GLN A 72 -11.25 5.25 24.44
CA GLN A 72 -10.50 6.37 24.98
C GLN A 72 -10.55 7.55 24.02
N LYS A 73 -10.70 8.76 24.58
CA LYS A 73 -10.61 10.01 23.83
C LYS A 73 -9.48 10.86 24.42
N ILE A 74 -8.45 11.10 23.62
CA ILE A 74 -7.25 11.85 24.01
C ILE A 74 -7.24 13.17 23.25
N GLU A 75 -7.73 14.23 23.88
CA GLU A 75 -7.99 15.53 23.22
C GLU A 75 -6.80 16.50 23.25
N ASN A 76 -5.67 16.09 23.83
CA ASN A 76 -4.46 16.89 23.95
C ASN A 76 -3.37 16.38 23.00
N ILE A 77 -2.79 17.27 22.17
CA ILE A 77 -1.77 16.90 21.18
C ILE A 77 -0.53 16.23 21.83
N PRO A 78 0.13 16.81 22.85
CA PRO A 78 1.22 16.14 23.57
C PRO A 78 0.89 14.73 24.08
N ASP A 79 -0.28 14.54 24.69
CA ASP A 79 -0.69 13.25 25.25
C ASP A 79 -0.97 12.24 24.13
N ALA A 80 -1.64 12.67 23.05
CA ALA A 80 -1.89 11.86 21.88
C ALA A 80 -0.59 11.43 21.19
N ILE A 81 0.40 12.33 21.06
CA ILE A 81 1.72 11.99 20.52
C ILE A 81 2.39 10.94 21.40
N SER A 82 2.33 11.11 22.73
CA SER A 82 2.95 10.19 23.68
C SER A 82 2.32 8.80 23.62
N PHE A 83 0.99 8.72 23.55
CA PHE A 83 0.25 7.47 23.37
C PHE A 83 0.64 6.78 22.05
N VAL A 84 0.53 7.49 20.93
CA VAL A 84 0.82 6.92 19.60
C VAL A 84 2.27 6.47 19.51
N LYS A 85 3.22 7.23 20.07
CA LYS A 85 4.64 6.85 20.09
C LYS A 85 4.87 5.59 20.92
N ALA A 86 4.24 5.47 22.08
CA ALA A 86 4.38 4.27 22.91
C ALA A 86 3.89 2.99 22.19
N VAL A 87 2.74 3.07 21.51
CA VAL A 87 2.22 1.96 20.70
C VAL A 87 3.15 1.65 19.53
N LEU A 88 3.60 2.69 18.81
CA LEU A 88 4.50 2.55 17.68
C LEU A 88 5.83 1.89 18.08
N ASP A 89 6.37 2.24 19.23
CA ASP A 89 7.65 1.71 19.72
C ASP A 89 7.52 0.25 20.12
N SER A 90 6.42 -0.10 20.81
CA SER A 90 6.11 -1.49 21.15
C SER A 90 5.97 -2.37 19.89
N LEU A 91 5.23 -1.88 18.87
CA LEU A 91 5.11 -2.56 17.58
C LEU A 91 6.44 -2.65 16.84
N ALA A 92 7.24 -1.58 16.85
CA ALA A 92 8.55 -1.55 16.21
C ALA A 92 9.50 -2.58 16.83
N ASP A 93 9.54 -2.68 18.16
CA ASP A 93 10.41 -3.62 18.86
C ASP A 93 10.07 -5.07 18.45
N GLU A 94 8.80 -5.43 18.37
CA GLU A 94 8.37 -6.76 17.94
C GLU A 94 8.67 -7.01 16.46
N LEU A 95 8.24 -6.11 15.56
CA LEU A 95 8.37 -6.27 14.11
C LEU A 95 9.85 -6.25 13.66
N ILE A 96 10.66 -5.35 14.19
CA ILE A 96 12.08 -5.27 13.86
C ILE A 96 12.84 -6.47 14.43
N THR A 97 12.47 -6.96 15.62
CA THR A 97 13.04 -8.21 16.15
C THR A 97 12.71 -9.38 15.24
N GLN A 98 11.46 -9.49 14.78
CA GLN A 98 11.04 -10.53 13.84
C GLN A 98 11.79 -10.42 12.50
N ILE A 99 11.95 -9.21 11.95
CA ILE A 99 12.74 -8.97 10.73
C ILE A 99 14.18 -9.45 10.90
N LYS A 100 14.84 -9.08 11.99
CA LYS A 100 16.25 -9.46 12.26
C LYS A 100 16.43 -10.96 12.52
N ALA A 101 15.41 -11.62 13.08
CA ALA A 101 15.43 -13.05 13.39
C ALA A 101 15.06 -13.94 12.19
N THR A 102 14.38 -13.38 11.18
CA THR A 102 13.94 -14.11 9.99
C THR A 102 14.95 -13.92 8.87
N ASN A 103 15.21 -14.96 8.07
CA ASN A 103 16.00 -14.80 6.84
C ASN A 103 15.39 -13.72 5.93
N THR A 104 16.23 -12.85 5.38
CA THR A 104 15.80 -11.67 4.60
C THR A 104 14.91 -12.07 3.42
N ASP A 105 15.25 -13.14 2.70
CA ASP A 105 14.47 -13.59 1.54
C ASP A 105 13.06 -14.03 1.97
N LEU A 106 12.97 -14.84 3.03
CA LEU A 106 11.70 -15.31 3.56
C LEU A 106 10.83 -14.14 4.05
N MET A 107 11.40 -13.18 4.78
CA MET A 107 10.66 -12.02 5.28
C MET A 107 10.16 -11.12 4.14
N LEU A 108 10.99 -10.82 3.16
CA LEU A 108 10.57 -10.05 1.98
C LEU A 108 9.47 -10.77 1.21
N ARG A 109 9.55 -12.08 1.02
CA ARG A 109 8.47 -12.86 0.37
C ARG A 109 7.14 -12.74 1.12
N LYS A 110 7.15 -12.87 2.44
CA LYS A 110 5.94 -12.67 3.27
C LYS A 110 5.38 -11.26 3.07
N LEU A 111 6.22 -10.23 3.23
CA LEU A 111 5.79 -8.84 3.09
C LEU A 111 5.24 -8.52 1.69
N PHE A 112 5.87 -9.04 0.63
CA PHE A 112 5.37 -8.84 -0.73
C PHE A 112 4.09 -9.61 -1.03
N VAL A 113 3.87 -10.81 -0.46
CA VAL A 113 2.58 -11.50 -0.58
C VAL A 113 1.46 -10.64 0.03
N LEU A 114 1.66 -10.16 1.26
CA LEU A 114 0.70 -9.26 1.91
C LEU A 114 0.48 -7.98 1.09
N TYR A 115 1.54 -7.43 0.50
CA TYR A 115 1.47 -6.22 -0.33
C TYR A 115 0.71 -6.44 -1.63
N GLU A 116 0.97 -7.54 -2.35
CA GLU A 116 0.27 -7.92 -3.58
C GLU A 116 -1.22 -8.13 -3.33
N ASP A 117 -1.58 -8.90 -2.30
CA ASP A 117 -2.98 -9.19 -1.98
C ASP A 117 -3.75 -7.93 -1.56
N THR A 118 -3.13 -7.10 -0.71
CA THR A 118 -3.69 -5.82 -0.29
C THR A 118 -3.88 -4.88 -1.47
N TYR A 119 -2.90 -4.79 -2.38
CA TYR A 119 -3.00 -3.94 -3.56
C TYR A 119 -4.02 -4.46 -4.57
N ALA A 120 -4.11 -5.78 -4.77
CA ALA A 120 -5.12 -6.39 -5.62
C ALA A 120 -6.53 -6.08 -5.11
N PHE A 121 -6.73 -6.16 -3.79
CA PHE A 121 -7.97 -5.74 -3.15
C PHE A 121 -8.25 -4.25 -3.37
N TYR A 122 -7.26 -3.38 -3.16
CA TYR A 122 -7.37 -1.93 -3.43
C TYR A 122 -7.83 -1.64 -4.86
N CYS A 123 -7.20 -2.26 -5.86
CA CYS A 123 -7.50 -2.01 -7.26
C CYS A 123 -8.93 -2.45 -7.62
N LYS A 124 -9.38 -3.59 -7.10
CA LYS A 124 -10.75 -4.09 -7.32
C LYS A 124 -11.77 -3.15 -6.65
N ASP A 125 -11.54 -2.82 -5.38
CA ASP A 125 -12.37 -1.88 -4.61
C ASP A 125 -12.46 -0.50 -5.29
N HIS A 126 -11.33 0.03 -5.75
CA HIS A 126 -11.27 1.29 -6.50
C HIS A 126 -12.10 1.24 -7.78
N LYS A 127 -11.94 0.19 -8.59
CA LYS A 127 -12.69 0.02 -9.83
C LYS A 127 -14.20 0.02 -9.56
N THR A 128 -14.64 -0.71 -8.54
CA THR A 128 -16.05 -0.73 -8.14
C THR A 128 -16.53 0.64 -7.69
N ARG A 129 -15.77 1.36 -6.85
CA ARG A 129 -16.13 2.73 -6.46
C ARG A 129 -16.28 3.65 -7.67
N THR A 130 -15.40 3.52 -8.68
CA THR A 130 -15.49 4.31 -9.92
C THR A 130 -16.77 3.97 -10.69
N GLU A 131 -17.05 2.69 -10.92
CA GLU A 131 -18.25 2.24 -11.63
C GLU A 131 -19.55 2.61 -10.90
N LEU A 132 -19.52 2.62 -9.57
CA LEU A 132 -20.63 3.07 -8.72
C LEU A 132 -20.87 4.58 -8.81
N ALA A 133 -19.79 5.36 -8.78
CA ALA A 133 -19.89 6.81 -8.92
C ALA A 133 -20.46 7.24 -10.29
N ASP A 134 -20.22 6.45 -11.34
CA ASP A 134 -20.80 6.67 -12.67
C ASP A 134 -22.33 6.39 -12.71
N ILE A 135 -22.82 5.51 -11.85
CA ILE A 135 -24.24 5.14 -11.75
C ILE A 135 -24.99 6.10 -10.82
N ASN A 136 -24.39 6.46 -9.69
CA ASN A 136 -24.97 7.35 -8.70
C ASN A 136 -23.88 8.23 -8.07
N SER A 137 -23.88 9.53 -8.40
CA SER A 137 -22.89 10.49 -7.94
C SER A 137 -22.89 10.72 -6.42
N ASP A 138 -23.99 10.39 -5.74
CA ASP A 138 -24.15 10.58 -4.28
C ASP A 138 -23.92 9.27 -3.50
N PHE A 139 -23.38 8.23 -4.16
CA PHE A 139 -23.14 6.95 -3.52
C PHE A 139 -22.01 7.03 -2.48
N SER A 140 -22.37 6.86 -1.21
CA SER A 140 -21.47 6.77 -0.06
C SER A 140 -21.76 5.47 0.69
N GLU A 141 -20.90 4.46 0.51
CA GLU A 141 -20.95 3.22 1.30
C GLU A 141 -19.83 3.21 2.34
N PRO A 142 -20.15 3.27 3.66
CA PRO A 142 -19.16 3.28 4.73
C PRO A 142 -18.17 2.11 4.68
N THR A 143 -18.60 0.95 4.19
CA THR A 143 -17.75 -0.24 4.03
C THR A 143 -16.63 0.00 3.01
N LEU A 144 -16.95 0.57 1.84
CA LEU A 144 -15.95 0.89 0.81
C LEU A 144 -14.97 1.97 1.28
N GLU A 145 -15.45 2.96 2.04
CA GLU A 145 -14.58 3.98 2.62
C GLU A 145 -13.61 3.39 3.66
N ASN A 146 -14.13 2.57 4.58
CA ASN A 146 -13.31 1.85 5.56
C ASN A 146 -12.30 0.95 4.88
N ASN A 147 -12.72 0.15 3.90
CA ASN A 147 -11.87 -0.72 3.11
C ASN A 147 -10.75 0.07 2.44
N ARG A 148 -11.08 1.16 1.76
CA ARG A 148 -10.10 2.06 1.15
C ARG A 148 -9.09 2.57 2.17
N ASN A 149 -9.55 3.09 3.32
CA ASN A 149 -8.69 3.67 4.35
C ASN A 149 -7.77 2.61 4.98
N ILE A 150 -8.29 1.42 5.28
CA ILE A 150 -7.51 0.28 5.79
C ILE A 150 -6.45 -0.12 4.78
N THR A 151 -6.85 -0.32 3.53
CA THR A 151 -5.97 -0.82 2.46
C THR A 151 -4.83 0.17 2.17
N LEU A 152 -5.13 1.47 2.09
CA LEU A 152 -4.09 2.49 1.89
C LEU A 152 -3.11 2.54 3.07
N THR A 153 -3.63 2.51 4.31
CA THR A 153 -2.81 2.51 5.52
C THR A 153 -1.89 1.29 5.60
N LEU A 154 -2.43 0.14 5.24
CA LEU A 154 -1.69 -1.11 5.23
C LEU A 154 -0.63 -1.12 4.13
N LEU A 155 -0.92 -0.61 2.93
CA LEU A 155 0.09 -0.47 1.87
C LEU A 155 1.23 0.45 2.30
N ASP A 156 0.93 1.56 2.99
CA ASP A 156 1.96 2.45 3.54
C ASP A 156 2.82 1.74 4.60
N GLY A 157 2.18 1.00 5.51
CA GLY A 157 2.84 0.21 6.55
C GLY A 157 3.73 -0.89 5.95
N LEU A 158 3.22 -1.64 4.98
CA LEU A 158 3.96 -2.71 4.30
C LEU A 158 5.15 -2.16 3.51
N SER A 159 5.01 -1.01 2.81
CA SER A 159 6.14 -0.33 2.18
C SER A 159 7.24 0.00 3.21
N ILE A 160 6.86 0.50 4.39
CA ILE A 160 7.81 0.79 5.47
C ILE A 160 8.45 -0.49 6.03
N MET A 161 7.70 -1.58 6.17
CA MET A 161 8.26 -2.86 6.63
C MET A 161 9.23 -3.45 5.61
N ILE A 162 8.95 -3.34 4.30
CA ILE A 162 9.87 -3.74 3.23
C ILE A 162 11.15 -2.89 3.27
N GLU A 163 11.03 -1.58 3.51
CA GLU A 163 12.17 -0.68 3.68
C GLU A 163 13.01 -1.05 4.91
N ASN A 164 12.38 -1.32 6.06
CA ASN A 164 13.09 -1.80 7.25
C ASN A 164 13.74 -3.15 7.02
N CYS A 165 13.10 -4.07 6.30
CA CYS A 165 13.68 -5.36 5.94
C CYS A 165 14.95 -5.19 5.08
N ALA A 166 14.95 -4.23 4.15
CA ALA A 166 16.15 -3.90 3.36
C ALA A 166 17.26 -3.24 4.22
N VAL A 167 16.91 -2.47 5.25
CA VAL A 167 17.88 -1.88 6.19
C VAL A 167 18.54 -2.97 7.05
N PHE A 168 17.72 -3.85 7.62
CA PHE A 168 18.14 -4.89 8.57
C PHE A 168 18.45 -6.24 7.92
N GLN A 169 18.64 -6.26 6.61
CA GLN A 169 19.03 -7.47 5.89
C GLN A 169 20.26 -8.15 6.52
N ASP A 170 20.22 -9.48 6.55
CA ASP A 170 21.29 -10.32 7.06
C ASP A 170 22.58 -10.17 6.24
N GLY A 171 23.67 -9.78 6.91
CA GLY A 171 24.98 -9.56 6.26
C GLY A 171 25.62 -10.81 5.66
N ASN A 172 25.08 -12.00 5.98
CA ASN A 172 25.55 -13.30 5.51
C ASN A 172 24.52 -14.02 4.62
N GLY A 173 23.53 -13.29 4.07
CA GLY A 173 22.35 -13.84 3.40
C GLY A 173 22.64 -14.74 2.20
N GLY A 174 22.94 -16.01 2.46
CA GLY A 174 22.85 -17.08 1.50
C GLY A 174 21.48 -17.04 0.87
N HIS A 175 21.44 -17.09 -0.45
CA HIS A 175 20.19 -17.23 -1.17
C HIS A 175 19.52 -18.52 -0.66
N CYS A 176 18.22 -18.48 -0.35
CA CYS A 176 17.46 -19.69 -0.05
C CYS A 176 17.29 -20.50 -1.35
N GLU A 177 18.39 -21.02 -1.90
CA GLU A 177 18.35 -22.04 -2.93
C GLU A 177 17.68 -23.27 -2.31
N GLY A 178 16.45 -23.55 -2.72
CA GLY A 178 15.73 -24.75 -2.31
C GLY A 178 14.79 -24.61 -1.11
N VAL A 179 14.43 -23.40 -0.67
CA VAL A 179 13.11 -23.28 0.00
C VAL A 179 12.09 -23.46 -1.12
N ASP A 180 11.59 -24.70 -1.21
CA ASP A 180 10.48 -25.09 -2.06
C ASP A 180 9.47 -23.95 -2.10
N MET A 181 9.03 -23.54 -3.31
CA MET A 181 8.18 -22.37 -3.53
C MET A 181 6.98 -22.43 -2.58
N LYS A 182 7.11 -21.83 -1.38
CA LYS A 182 5.99 -21.72 -0.46
C LYS A 182 4.85 -21.09 -1.24
N SER A 183 3.69 -21.72 -1.20
CA SER A 183 2.50 -21.16 -1.82
C SER A 183 2.24 -19.76 -1.23
N ALA A 184 1.53 -18.89 -1.97
CA ALA A 184 1.17 -17.57 -1.42
C ALA A 184 0.42 -17.75 -0.08
N ASP A 185 -0.46 -18.75 -0.01
CA ASP A 185 -1.17 -19.15 1.21
C ASP A 185 -0.23 -19.51 2.38
N GLU A 186 0.90 -20.17 2.14
CA GLU A 186 1.89 -20.49 3.19
C GLU A 186 2.75 -19.29 3.64
N LEU A 187 2.86 -18.27 2.78
CA LEU A 187 3.58 -17.03 3.07
C LEU A 187 2.68 -15.97 3.71
N PHE A 188 1.37 -16.13 3.61
CA PHE A 188 0.42 -15.25 4.25
C PHE A 188 0.56 -15.34 5.77
N ASP A 189 0.77 -14.18 6.41
CA ASP A 189 1.02 -14.07 7.84
C ASP A 189 0.03 -13.05 8.43
N SER A 190 -1.02 -13.56 9.07
CA SER A 190 -2.13 -12.74 9.60
C SER A 190 -1.68 -11.78 10.70
N ASP A 191 -0.80 -12.24 11.57
CA ASP A 191 -0.28 -11.43 12.67
C ASP A 191 0.59 -10.29 12.12
N LEU A 192 1.47 -10.61 11.16
CA LEU A 192 2.27 -9.60 10.46
C LEU A 192 1.39 -8.58 9.75
N LEU A 193 0.30 -9.01 9.10
CA LEU A 193 -0.66 -8.12 8.43
C LEU A 193 -1.30 -7.13 9.42
N ILE A 194 -1.86 -7.62 10.52
CA ILE A 194 -2.57 -6.80 11.50
C ILE A 194 -1.61 -5.85 12.24
N LYS A 195 -0.44 -6.34 12.65
CA LYS A 195 0.60 -5.51 13.30
C LYS A 195 1.13 -4.45 12.35
N THR A 196 1.34 -4.78 11.08
CA THR A 196 1.76 -3.81 10.06
C THR A 196 0.71 -2.73 9.82
N TYR A 197 -0.58 -3.09 9.82
CA TYR A 197 -1.66 -2.11 9.74
C TYR A 197 -1.63 -1.14 10.92
N LEU A 198 -1.57 -1.64 12.15
CA LEU A 198 -1.47 -0.78 13.34
C LEU A 198 -0.22 0.09 13.29
N TYR A 199 0.91 -0.46 12.87
CA TYR A 199 2.15 0.29 12.72
C TYR A 199 2.00 1.46 11.72
N GLY A 200 1.40 1.19 10.56
CA GLY A 200 1.08 2.20 9.56
C GLY A 200 0.16 3.29 10.11
N LEU A 201 -0.92 2.89 10.79
CA LEU A 201 -1.90 3.80 11.39
C LEU A 201 -1.28 4.71 12.45
N MET A 202 -0.50 4.13 13.38
CA MET A 202 0.21 4.89 14.41
C MET A 202 1.23 5.84 13.79
N SER A 203 1.97 5.41 12.78
CA SER A 203 2.90 6.30 12.10
C SER A 203 2.22 7.50 11.42
N GLN A 204 1.08 7.27 10.76
CA GLN A 204 0.31 8.34 10.14
C GLN A 204 -0.13 9.37 11.19
N TYR A 205 -0.74 8.93 12.30
CA TYR A 205 -1.16 9.85 13.37
C TYR A 205 0.00 10.51 14.07
N HIS A 206 1.10 9.80 14.31
CA HIS A 206 2.31 10.40 14.88
C HIS A 206 2.82 11.54 13.99
N THR A 207 2.83 11.33 12.67
CA THR A 207 3.24 12.35 11.69
C THR A 207 2.28 13.55 11.72
N LEU A 208 0.97 13.31 11.68
CA LEU A 208 -0.06 14.37 11.65
C LEU A 208 -0.09 15.20 12.94
N LEU A 209 0.00 14.56 14.10
CA LEU A 209 0.03 15.24 15.39
C LEU A 209 1.30 16.09 15.55
N ASN A 210 2.46 15.56 15.13
CA ASN A 210 3.70 16.35 15.13
C ASN A 210 3.66 17.54 14.15
N LEU A 211 3.02 17.38 12.99
CA LEU A 211 2.77 18.49 12.08
C LEU A 211 1.84 19.54 12.70
N SER A 212 0.84 19.11 13.46
CA SER A 212 -0.13 19.98 14.16
C SER A 212 0.49 20.71 15.36
N LYS A 213 1.52 20.13 15.98
CA LYS A 213 2.32 20.76 17.05
C LYS A 213 3.20 21.91 16.55
N ASN A 214 3.48 21.98 15.24
CA ASN A 214 4.41 22.97 14.70
C ASN A 214 3.80 24.38 14.72
N SER A 215 4.19 25.18 15.70
CA SER A 215 3.72 26.56 15.91
C SER A 215 4.01 27.54 14.76
N LYS A 216 4.87 27.15 13.79
CA LYS A 216 5.14 27.95 12.58
C LYS A 216 4.08 27.75 11.49
N LYS A 217 3.17 26.77 11.63
CA LYS A 217 2.06 26.55 10.71
C LYS A 217 0.76 27.07 11.33
N ASN A 218 -0.06 27.75 10.53
CA ASN A 218 -1.34 28.31 10.97
C ASN A 218 -2.49 27.28 10.99
N TYR A 219 -2.19 25.98 10.92
CA TYR A 219 -3.19 24.93 10.75
C TYR A 219 -2.93 23.75 11.69
N THR A 220 -3.96 23.37 12.44
CA THR A 220 -4.01 22.15 13.25
C THR A 220 -4.69 21.07 12.43
N TYR A 221 -3.93 20.07 11.95
CA TYR A 221 -4.48 18.96 11.17
C TYR A 221 -5.23 17.97 12.04
N CYS A 222 -4.71 17.73 13.25
CA CYS A 222 -5.24 16.77 14.21
C CYS A 222 -5.01 17.34 15.61
N SER A 223 -6.08 17.39 16.41
CA SER A 223 -6.04 17.95 17.78
C SER A 223 -5.88 16.90 18.87
N GLY A 224 -6.09 15.63 18.53
CA GLY A 224 -6.12 14.51 19.45
C GLY A 224 -6.55 13.24 18.72
N ILE A 225 -6.83 12.17 19.45
CA ILE A 225 -7.27 10.89 18.87
C ILE A 225 -8.40 10.26 19.68
N THR A 226 -9.25 9.49 19.01
CA THR A 226 -10.17 8.53 19.61
C THR A 226 -9.63 7.13 19.34
N VAL A 227 -9.69 6.26 20.36
CA VAL A 227 -9.18 4.89 20.31
C VAL A 227 -10.32 3.96 20.72
N ASN A 228 -10.62 2.97 19.89
CA ASN A 228 -11.59 1.93 20.18
C ASN A 228 -11.21 0.64 19.43
N SER A 229 -10.74 -0.36 20.17
CA SER A 229 -10.25 -1.63 19.59
C SER A 229 -11.36 -2.50 18.97
N ASN A 230 -12.63 -2.23 19.26
CA ASN A 230 -13.76 -2.93 18.66
C ASN A 230 -14.11 -2.40 17.26
N ASN A 231 -13.59 -1.24 16.88
CA ASN A 231 -13.85 -0.66 15.56
C ASN A 231 -12.95 -1.30 14.48
N LYS A 232 -13.44 -1.32 13.24
CA LYS A 232 -12.67 -1.77 12.06
C LYS A 232 -11.43 -0.92 11.81
N VAL A 233 -11.57 0.38 12.06
CA VAL A 233 -10.49 1.37 12.15
C VAL A 233 -10.39 1.78 13.62
N PRO A 234 -9.35 1.34 14.36
CA PRO A 234 -9.37 1.40 15.80
C PRO A 234 -8.86 2.73 16.38
N VAL A 235 -8.26 3.58 15.53
CA VAL A 235 -7.79 4.91 15.91
C VAL A 235 -8.21 5.93 14.87
N GLU A 236 -8.83 7.00 15.33
CA GLU A 236 -9.29 8.12 14.51
C GLU A 236 -8.77 9.45 15.06
N GLY A 237 -8.37 10.35 14.18
CA GLY A 237 -7.96 11.70 14.57
C GLY A 237 -9.15 12.56 14.93
N ILE A 238 -9.04 13.35 16.00
CA ILE A 238 -10.01 14.40 16.33
C ILE A 238 -9.68 15.60 15.43
N VAL A 239 -10.40 15.68 14.30
CA VAL A 239 -10.19 16.70 13.27
C VAL A 239 -11.30 17.75 13.32
N TYR A 240 -10.91 19.01 13.53
CA TYR A 240 -11.83 20.16 13.53
C TYR A 240 -11.87 20.90 12.19
N HIS A 241 -10.99 20.54 11.25
CA HIS A 241 -10.87 21.20 9.97
C HIS A 241 -11.57 20.38 8.87
N PRO A 242 -12.50 20.97 8.09
CA PRO A 242 -13.30 20.23 7.09
C PRO A 242 -12.47 19.71 5.89
N LEU A 243 -11.23 20.18 5.74
CA LEU A 243 -10.27 19.63 4.76
C LEU A 243 -9.33 18.66 5.49
N ILE A 244 -9.66 17.36 5.47
CA ILE A 244 -8.85 16.30 6.09
C ILE A 244 -7.79 15.83 5.09
N TYR A 245 -6.51 15.89 5.50
CA TYR A 245 -5.32 15.50 4.72
C TYR A 245 -4.78 14.10 5.07
N THR A 246 -5.49 13.31 5.87
CA THR A 246 -5.07 11.93 6.21
C THR A 246 -5.18 10.96 5.03
N SER A 247 -5.84 11.38 3.95
CA SER A 247 -5.66 10.80 2.62
C SER A 247 -4.51 11.50 1.91
N ILE A 248 -3.27 11.10 2.17
CA ILE A 248 -2.06 11.71 1.58
C ILE A 248 -1.90 11.53 0.07
N MET A 249 -2.89 10.95 -0.62
CA MET A 249 -3.16 11.41 -1.97
C MET A 249 -4.48 12.15 -1.91
N LEU A 250 -4.48 13.48 -1.97
CA LEU A 250 -5.27 14.32 -2.92
C LEU A 250 -6.57 13.73 -3.51
N ALA A 251 -7.31 12.85 -2.87
CA ALA A 251 -8.29 11.96 -3.52
C ALA A 251 -9.69 12.54 -3.61
N GLY A 252 -9.91 13.72 -3.02
CA GLY A 252 -11.22 14.36 -3.07
C GLY A 252 -11.48 15.21 -4.31
N ASN A 253 -10.47 15.52 -5.14
CA ASN A 253 -10.66 16.37 -6.34
C ASN A 253 -9.59 16.17 -7.42
N GLN A 254 -9.23 14.91 -7.71
CA GLN A 254 -8.26 14.59 -8.78
C GLN A 254 -8.82 14.88 -10.17
N ASN A 255 -10.14 14.78 -10.34
CA ASN A 255 -10.83 15.03 -11.61
C ASN A 255 -10.74 16.50 -12.05
N ALA A 256 -10.56 17.45 -11.12
CA ALA A 256 -10.50 18.87 -11.43
C ALA A 256 -9.14 19.33 -12.01
N LEU A 257 -8.09 18.53 -11.86
CA LEU A 257 -6.72 18.82 -12.35
C LEU A 257 -6.30 17.89 -13.50
N THR A 258 -7.24 17.09 -14.01
CA THR A 258 -6.97 16.15 -15.09
C THR A 258 -7.07 16.87 -16.44
N PRO A 259 -6.04 16.83 -17.31
CA PRO A 259 -6.13 17.36 -18.66
C PRO A 259 -7.35 16.78 -19.38
N LYS A 260 -8.10 17.62 -20.11
CA LYS A 260 -9.29 17.20 -20.87
C LYS A 260 -9.03 16.06 -21.86
N ASP A 261 -7.77 15.89 -22.28
CA ASP A 261 -7.30 14.75 -23.06
C ASP A 261 -6.00 14.21 -22.43
N GLU A 262 -6.16 13.34 -21.43
CA GLU A 262 -5.04 12.67 -20.76
C GLU A 262 -4.14 11.95 -21.77
N LYS A 263 -4.72 11.26 -22.75
CA LYS A 263 -3.98 10.44 -23.72
C LYS A 263 -3.05 11.31 -24.58
N ALA A 264 -3.53 12.45 -25.04
CA ALA A 264 -2.70 13.41 -25.77
C ALA A 264 -1.65 14.09 -24.88
N TYR A 265 -1.97 14.36 -23.61
CA TYR A 265 -1.01 14.90 -22.64
C TYR A 265 0.13 13.91 -22.36
N TYR A 266 -0.19 12.64 -22.07
CA TYR A 266 0.79 11.58 -21.89
C TYR A 266 1.69 11.40 -23.10
N ALA A 267 1.13 11.46 -24.33
CA ALA A 267 1.91 11.32 -25.56
C ALA A 267 2.99 12.41 -25.73
N LYS A 268 2.84 13.57 -25.08
CA LYS A 268 3.79 14.69 -25.14
C LYS A 268 4.55 14.90 -23.83
N LEU A 269 4.39 14.01 -22.85
CA LEU A 269 4.83 14.27 -21.48
C LEU A 269 6.33 14.55 -21.35
N ASN A 270 7.16 13.85 -22.11
CA ASN A 270 8.61 14.09 -22.17
C ASN A 270 8.97 15.51 -22.65
N ALA A 271 8.14 16.14 -23.48
CA ALA A 271 8.35 17.48 -24.01
C ALA A 271 7.83 18.59 -23.07
N THR A 272 7.07 18.24 -22.03
CA THR A 272 6.59 19.20 -21.02
C THR A 272 7.72 19.63 -20.08
N PRO A 273 7.60 20.76 -19.37
CA PRO A 273 8.58 21.16 -18.35
C PRO A 273 8.81 20.08 -17.27
N ILE A 274 7.76 19.34 -16.89
CA ILE A 274 7.87 18.23 -15.92
C ILE A 274 8.71 17.10 -16.52
N GLY A 275 8.44 16.70 -17.76
CA GLY A 275 9.20 15.65 -18.45
C GLY A 275 10.67 16.03 -18.66
N GLN A 276 10.94 17.28 -19.05
CA GLN A 276 12.30 17.80 -19.19
C GLN A 276 13.03 17.85 -17.85
N GLY A 277 12.35 18.31 -16.78
CA GLY A 277 12.90 18.30 -15.42
C GLY A 277 13.20 16.88 -14.92
N PHE A 278 12.30 15.93 -15.19
CA PHE A 278 12.49 14.52 -14.87
C PHE A 278 13.70 13.94 -15.60
N GLN A 279 13.81 14.17 -16.91
CA GLN A 279 14.95 13.70 -17.70
C GLN A 279 16.28 14.33 -17.25
N SER A 280 16.27 15.61 -16.87
CA SER A 280 17.44 16.29 -16.31
C SER A 280 17.89 15.66 -14.98
N MET A 281 16.92 15.31 -14.11
CA MET A 281 17.19 14.73 -12.80
C MET A 281 17.67 13.27 -12.86
N TYR A 282 17.05 12.44 -13.69
CA TYR A 282 17.27 10.99 -13.71
C TYR A 282 18.06 10.49 -14.93
N GLY A 283 18.31 11.37 -15.91
CA GLY A 283 19.00 11.00 -17.14
C GLY A 283 18.27 9.98 -18.01
N ILE A 284 16.97 9.76 -17.76
CA ILE A 284 16.05 8.87 -18.48
C ILE A 284 14.74 9.64 -18.66
N GLY A 285 14.12 9.58 -19.83
CA GLY A 285 12.83 10.22 -20.04
C GLY A 285 11.71 9.55 -19.24
N PHE A 286 10.65 10.31 -18.96
CA PHE A 286 9.56 9.86 -18.10
C PHE A 286 8.82 8.67 -18.72
N LEU A 287 8.45 8.77 -20.00
CA LEU A 287 7.71 7.70 -20.69
C LEU A 287 8.52 6.41 -20.81
N GLU A 288 9.84 6.53 -20.91
CA GLU A 288 10.78 5.41 -20.91
C GLU A 288 10.77 4.69 -19.56
N VAL A 289 10.77 5.42 -18.44
CA VAL A 289 10.65 4.80 -17.10
C VAL A 289 9.31 4.08 -16.94
N ILE A 290 8.20 4.71 -17.37
CA ILE A 290 6.87 4.07 -17.32
C ILE A 290 6.83 2.81 -18.20
N ALA A 291 7.44 2.84 -19.38
CA ALA A 291 7.56 1.67 -20.25
C ALA A 291 8.41 0.56 -19.60
N ALA A 292 9.51 0.92 -18.94
CA ALA A 292 10.33 -0.04 -18.20
C ALA A 292 9.55 -0.71 -17.07
N PHE A 293 8.78 0.06 -16.29
CA PHE A 293 7.94 -0.52 -15.24
C PHE A 293 6.90 -1.49 -15.80
N ASN A 294 6.23 -1.14 -16.91
CA ASN A 294 5.28 -2.05 -17.58
C ASN A 294 5.95 -3.36 -18.04
N VAL A 295 7.16 -3.28 -18.59
CA VAL A 295 7.91 -4.46 -19.03
C VAL A 295 8.29 -5.35 -17.84
N LEU A 296 8.79 -4.75 -16.75
CA LEU A 296 9.13 -5.48 -15.54
C LEU A 296 7.90 -6.11 -14.89
N GLU A 297 6.76 -5.40 -14.92
CA GLU A 297 5.47 -5.88 -14.40
C GLU A 297 5.01 -7.13 -15.16
N GLN A 298 5.12 -7.13 -16.50
CA GLN A 298 4.83 -8.30 -17.35
C GLN A 298 5.78 -9.47 -17.12
N GLY A 299 7.02 -9.19 -16.68
CA GLY A 299 8.01 -10.20 -16.32
C GLY A 299 7.79 -10.83 -14.94
N CYS A 300 6.90 -10.27 -14.12
CA CYS A 300 6.59 -10.82 -12.80
C CYS A 300 5.66 -12.02 -12.92
N GLN A 301 5.94 -13.11 -12.18
CA GLN A 301 4.98 -14.20 -12.03
C GLN A 301 3.86 -13.75 -11.09
N GLY A 302 2.61 -13.79 -11.57
CA GLY A 302 1.44 -13.32 -10.82
C GLY A 302 1.38 -13.89 -9.40
N GLY A 303 1.15 -13.01 -8.42
CA GLY A 303 0.96 -13.36 -7.01
C GLY A 303 2.24 -13.52 -6.17
N LYS A 304 3.44 -13.26 -6.72
CA LYS A 304 4.71 -13.33 -5.96
C LYS A 304 5.71 -12.25 -6.37
N ALA A 305 6.52 -11.78 -5.43
CA ALA A 305 7.72 -11.02 -5.76
C ALA A 305 8.67 -11.90 -6.60
N THR A 306 9.12 -11.34 -7.72
CA THR A 306 10.14 -11.94 -8.58
C THR A 306 11.50 -11.52 -8.06
N ILE A 307 12.35 -12.53 -7.85
CA ILE A 307 13.65 -12.38 -7.20
C ILE A 307 14.69 -12.85 -8.20
N VAL A 308 15.56 -11.92 -8.61
CA VAL A 308 16.50 -12.14 -9.70
C VAL A 308 17.84 -11.49 -9.39
N PRO A 309 18.96 -12.10 -9.83
CA PRO A 309 20.25 -11.42 -9.76
C PRO A 309 20.18 -10.08 -10.49
N VAL A 310 20.81 -9.05 -9.93
CA VAL A 310 20.79 -7.68 -10.50
C VAL A 310 21.26 -7.67 -11.96
N ASP A 311 22.27 -8.47 -12.30
CA ASP A 311 22.78 -8.56 -13.67
C ASP A 311 21.75 -9.17 -14.64
N ASP A 312 20.95 -10.12 -14.19
CA ASP A 312 19.89 -10.70 -15.01
C ASP A 312 18.71 -9.75 -15.18
N LEU A 313 18.40 -8.96 -14.14
CA LEU A 313 17.45 -7.85 -14.24
C LEU A 313 17.93 -6.82 -15.28
N LYS A 314 19.21 -6.44 -15.26
CA LYS A 314 19.79 -5.52 -16.26
C LYS A 314 19.67 -6.08 -17.68
N LYS A 315 20.04 -7.35 -17.89
CA LYS A 315 19.88 -8.02 -19.20
C LYS A 315 18.43 -8.03 -19.65
N HIS A 316 17.48 -8.29 -18.74
CA HIS A 316 16.07 -8.27 -19.05
C HIS A 316 15.60 -6.88 -19.51
N ILE A 317 15.99 -5.82 -18.78
CA ILE A 317 15.69 -4.43 -19.15
C ILE A 317 16.26 -4.11 -20.53
N THR A 318 17.53 -4.40 -20.78
CA THR A 318 18.18 -4.14 -22.08
C THR A 318 17.51 -4.87 -23.23
N ARG A 319 17.07 -6.12 -23.01
CA ARG A 319 16.39 -6.91 -24.04
C ARG A 319 14.99 -6.39 -24.35
N CYS A 320 14.26 -5.97 -23.33
CA CYS A 320 12.82 -5.69 -23.44
C CYS A 320 12.51 -4.19 -23.59
N THR A 321 13.48 -3.30 -23.36
CA THR A 321 13.31 -1.85 -23.50
C THR A 321 14.33 -1.28 -24.49
N ARG A 322 13.89 -0.40 -25.39
CA ARG A 322 14.78 0.25 -26.37
C ARG A 322 15.29 1.58 -25.81
N GLY A 323 16.61 1.78 -25.79
CA GLY A 323 17.23 3.06 -25.45
C GLY A 323 17.30 3.41 -23.96
N ILE A 324 16.85 2.51 -23.07
CA ILE A 324 16.97 2.70 -21.63
C ILE A 324 18.32 2.16 -21.15
N ASN A 325 19.07 2.99 -20.44
CA ASN A 325 20.25 2.55 -19.73
C ASN A 325 19.81 1.79 -18.44
N PRO A 326 20.05 0.47 -18.35
CA PRO A 326 19.59 -0.33 -17.21
C PRO A 326 20.28 0.07 -15.90
N ASP A 327 21.55 0.49 -15.94
CA ASP A 327 22.28 0.93 -14.76
C ASP A 327 21.65 2.19 -14.17
N ARG A 328 21.31 3.18 -15.00
CA ARG A 328 20.62 4.40 -14.54
C ARG A 328 19.23 4.10 -13.99
N LEU A 329 18.50 3.19 -14.64
CA LEU A 329 17.15 2.83 -14.17
C LEU A 329 17.23 2.21 -12.78
N ILE A 330 18.14 1.25 -12.60
CA ILE A 330 18.36 0.59 -11.31
C ILE A 330 18.88 1.59 -10.28
N GLU A 331 19.84 2.45 -10.63
CA GLU A 331 20.39 3.47 -9.73
C GLU A 331 19.29 4.41 -9.21
N HIS A 332 18.40 4.90 -10.08
CA HIS A 332 17.40 5.89 -9.68
C HIS A 332 16.10 5.29 -9.16
N PHE A 333 15.68 4.10 -9.61
CA PHE A 333 14.38 3.53 -9.26
C PHE A 333 14.47 2.32 -8.33
N SER A 334 15.62 2.16 -7.65
CA SER A 334 15.77 1.23 -6.54
C SER A 334 15.85 1.89 -5.17
N ILE A 335 15.35 1.17 -4.17
CA ILE A 335 15.74 1.31 -2.76
C ILE A 335 16.91 0.36 -2.47
N THR A 336 17.85 0.84 -1.65
CA THR A 336 19.03 0.09 -1.20
C THR A 336 19.23 0.40 0.27
N LYS A 337 19.92 -0.48 1.01
CA LYS A 337 20.30 -0.21 2.41
C LYS A 337 20.99 1.15 2.57
N ALA A 338 22.00 1.43 1.74
CA ALA A 338 22.75 2.69 1.78
C ALA A 338 21.84 3.94 1.67
N LYS A 339 20.86 3.91 0.75
CA LYS A 339 19.89 5.01 0.59
C LYS A 339 18.90 5.09 1.76
N LEU A 340 18.61 3.99 2.42
CA LEU A 340 17.63 3.95 3.51
C LEU A 340 18.23 4.32 4.87
N LEU A 341 19.52 4.08 5.07
CA LEU A 341 20.23 4.39 6.33
C LEU A 341 20.15 5.86 6.74
N GLN A 342 19.95 6.79 5.80
CA GLN A 342 19.78 8.22 6.10
C GLN A 342 18.47 8.55 6.85
N TYR A 343 17.52 7.61 6.92
CA TYR A 343 16.22 7.78 7.57
C TYR A 343 16.15 7.16 8.97
N ILE A 344 17.25 6.60 9.46
CA ILE A 344 17.35 6.07 10.83
C ILE A 344 18.45 6.81 11.59
N SER A 345 18.33 6.83 12.91
CA SER A 345 19.31 7.43 13.82
C SER A 345 19.32 6.67 15.15
N GLU A 346 20.26 6.98 16.06
CA GLU A 346 20.27 6.36 17.39
C GLU A 346 18.96 6.58 18.17
N LYS A 347 18.27 7.72 17.94
CA LYS A 347 17.00 8.04 18.61
C LYS A 347 15.77 7.48 17.89
N GLU A 348 15.93 7.19 16.60
CA GLU A 348 14.88 6.66 15.73
C GLU A 348 15.49 5.52 14.91
N PRO A 349 15.71 4.35 15.54
CA PRO A 349 16.56 3.31 14.95
C PRO A 349 15.89 2.52 13.83
N TYR A 350 14.63 2.85 13.48
CA TYR A 350 13.85 2.23 12.43
C TYR A 350 13.09 3.28 11.63
N ILE A 351 12.75 2.92 10.40
CA ILE A 351 11.93 3.77 9.54
C ILE A 351 10.50 3.62 10.02
N PHE A 352 9.89 4.70 10.49
CA PHE A 352 8.45 4.72 10.76
C PHE A 352 7.74 5.80 9.96
N ARG A 353 8.35 6.95 9.70
CA ARG A 353 7.68 8.14 9.14
C ARG A 353 7.07 7.89 7.76
N VAL A 354 5.76 8.06 7.63
CA VAL A 354 5.03 7.97 6.35
C VAL A 354 5.22 9.26 5.53
N GLY A 355 5.37 9.14 4.21
CA GLY A 355 5.31 10.28 3.27
C GLY A 355 6.49 11.27 3.28
N CYS A 356 7.56 11.01 4.03
CA CYS A 356 8.68 11.94 4.20
C CYS A 356 10.00 11.49 3.53
N ASN A 357 10.04 10.29 2.95
CA ASN A 357 11.24 9.68 2.36
C ASN A 357 11.13 9.70 0.81
N GLN A 358 12.20 10.08 0.13
CA GLN A 358 12.28 10.12 -1.35
C GLN A 358 12.70 8.77 -1.98
N TYR A 359 13.22 7.86 -1.15
CA TYR A 359 13.56 6.48 -1.44
C TYR A 359 12.50 5.55 -0.81
N ARG A 360 11.26 5.68 -1.31
CA ARG A 360 10.12 4.85 -0.92
C ARG A 360 9.81 3.81 -1.99
N LEU A 361 9.33 2.65 -1.57
CA LEU A 361 8.89 1.59 -2.48
C LEU A 361 7.86 2.10 -3.51
N ASP A 362 6.97 3.00 -3.08
CA ASP A 362 5.91 3.62 -3.89
C ASP A 362 6.42 4.50 -5.04
N ILE A 363 7.69 4.88 -5.03
CA ILE A 363 8.32 5.74 -6.06
C ILE A 363 9.46 4.99 -6.76
N ARG A 364 10.12 4.08 -6.02
CA ARG A 364 11.29 3.31 -6.42
C ARG A 364 11.00 1.82 -6.16
N PRO A 365 10.30 1.15 -7.09
CA PRO A 365 9.67 -0.15 -6.85
C PRO A 365 10.63 -1.34 -6.87
N ILE A 366 11.94 -1.11 -7.04
CA ILE A 366 12.96 -2.16 -7.06
C ILE A 366 13.67 -2.19 -5.70
N VAL A 367 13.69 -3.33 -5.02
CA VAL A 367 14.46 -3.49 -3.77
C VAL A 367 15.76 -4.21 -4.10
N LEU A 368 16.89 -3.58 -3.78
CA LEU A 368 18.21 -4.16 -3.96
C LEU A 368 18.82 -4.54 -2.61
N LEU A 369 19.29 -5.77 -2.54
CA LEU A 369 20.01 -6.31 -1.40
C LEU A 369 21.52 -6.31 -1.65
N ASP A 370 22.28 -6.29 -0.55
CA ASP A 370 23.75 -6.26 -0.55
C ASP A 370 24.34 -7.56 -1.14
N ASN A 371 23.57 -8.65 -1.16
CA ASN A 371 23.93 -9.93 -1.78
C ASN A 371 23.77 -9.96 -3.32
N GLY A 372 23.44 -8.83 -3.96
CA GLY A 372 23.33 -8.72 -5.41
C GLY A 372 21.98 -9.19 -5.98
N MET A 373 20.99 -9.41 -5.12
CA MET A 373 19.62 -9.77 -5.52
C MET A 373 18.72 -8.55 -5.64
N ALA A 374 17.82 -8.59 -6.62
CA ALA A 374 16.76 -7.61 -6.82
C ALA A 374 15.38 -8.24 -6.61
N TYR A 375 14.52 -7.57 -5.85
CA TYR A 375 13.12 -7.93 -5.66
C TYR A 375 12.27 -6.92 -6.43
N ILE A 376 11.40 -7.45 -7.28
CA ILE A 376 10.37 -6.69 -8.00
C ILE A 376 9.03 -7.37 -7.82
N SER A 377 7.96 -6.59 -7.80
CA SER A 377 6.60 -7.11 -7.62
C SER A 377 5.65 -6.36 -8.55
N MET A 378 4.61 -7.05 -9.02
CA MET A 378 3.60 -6.48 -9.92
C MET A 378 2.90 -5.31 -9.22
N ALA A 379 2.48 -5.47 -7.97
CA ALA A 379 1.86 -4.44 -7.17
C ALA A 379 2.77 -3.23 -6.93
N ALA A 380 4.05 -3.45 -6.58
CA ALA A 380 4.99 -2.35 -6.35
C ALA A 380 5.21 -1.52 -7.62
N LEU A 381 5.44 -2.18 -8.75
CA LEU A 381 5.61 -1.54 -10.06
C LEU A 381 4.34 -0.79 -10.50
N SER A 382 3.18 -1.42 -10.35
CA SER A 382 1.88 -0.85 -10.71
C SER A 382 1.55 0.37 -9.85
N LYS A 383 1.75 0.30 -8.52
CA LYS A 383 1.54 1.44 -7.61
C LYS A 383 2.51 2.58 -7.95
N ALA A 384 3.78 2.30 -8.21
CA ALA A 384 4.76 3.31 -8.59
C ALA A 384 4.43 3.99 -9.92
N LYS A 385 4.00 3.23 -10.92
CA LYS A 385 3.51 3.76 -12.20
C LYS A 385 2.35 4.73 -11.99
N ASN A 386 1.34 4.33 -11.19
CA ASN A 386 0.19 5.16 -10.88
C ASN A 386 0.57 6.42 -10.08
N MET A 387 1.52 6.31 -9.16
CA MET A 387 2.06 7.45 -8.39
C MET A 387 2.76 8.46 -9.30
N TRP A 388 3.67 8.00 -10.18
CA TRP A 388 4.37 8.85 -11.14
C TRP A 388 3.43 9.50 -12.14
N ALA A 389 2.48 8.73 -12.68
CA ALA A 389 1.38 9.21 -13.50
C ALA A 389 0.61 10.35 -12.81
N SER A 390 0.24 10.14 -11.54
CA SER A 390 -0.43 11.17 -10.74
C SER A 390 0.43 12.43 -10.55
N TYR A 391 1.75 12.32 -10.40
CA TYR A 391 2.62 13.48 -10.27
C TYR A 391 2.74 14.27 -11.57
N ALA A 392 2.79 13.56 -12.70
CA ALA A 392 2.81 14.18 -14.02
C ALA A 392 1.53 14.97 -14.31
N VAL A 393 0.36 14.41 -13.96
CA VAL A 393 -0.94 15.02 -14.23
C VAL A 393 -1.25 16.19 -13.30
N LYS A 394 -0.93 16.10 -12.01
CA LYS A 394 -1.38 17.08 -10.99
C LYS A 394 -0.53 18.35 -10.86
N ARG A 395 0.60 18.45 -11.57
CA ARG A 395 1.45 19.64 -11.58
C ARG A 395 1.53 20.33 -12.95
N GLY A 396 0.70 19.89 -13.89
CA GLY A 396 0.56 20.48 -15.24
C GLY A 396 -0.22 21.78 -15.25
#